data_AF-A0A7C5IQH1-F1
#
_entry.id   AF-A0A7C5IQH1-F1
#
_cell.length_a   1.000
_cell.length_b   1.000
_cell.length_c   1.000
_cell.angle_alpha   90.00
_cell.angle_beta   90.00
_cell.angle_gamma   90.00
#
_symmetry.space_group_name_H-M   'P 1'
#
loop_
_entity.id
_entity.type
_entity.pdbx_description
1 polymer ?
#
loop_
_entity_poly.entity_id
_entity_poly.type
_entity_poly.pdbx_seq_one_letter_code
_entity_poly.pdbx_strand_id
1 'polypeptide(L)'
;MGKYYYMRLERTSPANGILSVFYDAARTQHIPNSPLCFTMQSEIDSLQYIQQGVWTSSSAGRYITATVDNLCIYDNVIGNELCDTLNCELWPKIDWNYTTTCTVTFKDVSRFGPGTTPLGNFPIDFGDGNTGTIPVGGTVTHTYPNSGTYQVCMRIFGHSSNPMYDCCTEEICTFITVDCEPK
;
A
#
# COMPACT_ATOMS: atom_id res chain seq x y z
N MET A 1 27.54 -19.26 -7.96
CA MET A 1 26.31 -19.19 -8.79
C MET A 1 25.43 -18.08 -8.23
N GLY A 2 25.00 -17.14 -9.06
CA GLY A 2 24.09 -16.07 -8.62
C GLY A 2 22.71 -16.62 -8.29
N LYS A 3 22.04 -16.06 -7.27
CA LYS A 3 20.62 -16.31 -7.05
C LYS A 3 19.84 -15.47 -8.07
N TYR A 4 18.92 -16.11 -8.78
CA TYR A 4 17.99 -15.42 -9.66
C TYR A 4 16.70 -15.14 -8.91
N TYR A 5 16.13 -13.96 -9.14
CA TYR A 5 14.83 -13.56 -8.65
C TYR A 5 13.99 -13.13 -9.84
N TYR A 6 12.69 -13.39 -9.76
CA TYR A 6 11.77 -13.09 -10.84
C TYR A 6 10.80 -12.03 -10.37
N MET A 7 10.60 -10.99 -11.17
CA MET A 7 9.74 -9.87 -10.81
C MET A 7 8.51 -9.82 -11.72
N ARG A 8 7.38 -9.39 -11.17
CA ARG A 8 6.14 -9.07 -11.89
C ARG A 8 5.65 -7.73 -11.37
N LEU A 9 5.46 -6.79 -12.28
CA LEU A 9 4.86 -5.49 -11.99
C LEU A 9 3.49 -5.46 -12.67
N GLU A 10 2.46 -5.16 -11.91
CA GLU A 10 1.07 -5.24 -12.36
C GLU A 10 0.33 -3.98 -11.97
N ARG A 11 -0.55 -3.53 -12.86
CA ARG A 11 -1.56 -2.54 -12.53
C ARG A 11 -2.89 -3.28 -12.36
N THR A 12 -3.44 -3.28 -11.15
CA THR A 12 -4.67 -4.02 -10.82
C THR A 12 -5.92 -3.15 -10.89
N SER A 13 -5.76 -1.83 -10.78
CA SER A 13 -6.81 -0.86 -11.00
C SER A 13 -6.21 0.43 -11.59
N PRO A 14 -7.02 1.43 -11.98
CA PRO A 14 -6.49 2.72 -12.38
C PRO A 14 -5.50 3.30 -11.36
N ALA A 15 -5.77 3.19 -10.06
CA ALA A 15 -4.95 3.81 -9.01
C ALA A 15 -4.03 2.86 -8.24
N ASN A 16 -4.04 1.55 -8.53
CA ASN A 16 -3.32 0.56 -7.73
C ASN A 16 -2.46 -0.37 -8.59
N GLY A 17 -1.32 -0.77 -8.03
CA GLY A 17 -0.43 -1.76 -8.63
C GLY A 17 0.21 -2.70 -7.62
N ILE A 18 0.82 -3.77 -8.13
CA ILE A 18 1.50 -4.82 -7.38
C ILE A 18 2.90 -4.99 -7.93
N LEU A 19 3.90 -4.96 -7.05
CA LEU A 19 5.24 -5.46 -7.32
C LEU A 19 5.43 -6.79 -6.60
N SER A 20 5.49 -7.86 -7.37
CA SER A 20 5.75 -9.21 -6.89
C SER A 20 7.17 -9.64 -7.25
N VAL A 21 7.89 -10.21 -6.28
CA VAL A 21 9.19 -10.85 -6.44
C VAL A 21 9.14 -12.30 -5.96
N PHE A 22 9.69 -13.21 -6.76
CA PHE A 22 9.61 -14.67 -6.57
C PHE A 22 10.99 -15.33 -6.57
N TYR A 23 11.10 -16.47 -5.90
CA TYR A 23 12.28 -17.33 -5.91
C TYR A 23 12.41 -18.18 -7.20
N ASP A 24 11.30 -18.41 -7.90
CA ASP A 24 11.22 -19.33 -9.03
C ASP A 24 10.68 -18.66 -10.32
N ALA A 25 11.10 -19.20 -11.47
CA ALA A 25 10.73 -18.68 -12.78
C ALA A 25 9.25 -18.82 -13.11
N ALA A 26 8.58 -19.80 -12.50
CA ALA A 26 7.15 -20.02 -12.66
C ALA A 26 6.31 -19.02 -11.84
N ARG A 27 6.96 -18.17 -11.01
CA ARG A 27 6.32 -17.16 -10.17
C ARG A 27 5.31 -17.77 -9.19
N THR A 28 5.70 -18.85 -8.53
CA THR A 28 4.83 -19.60 -7.60
C THR A 28 5.18 -19.37 -6.13
N GLN A 29 6.42 -18.96 -5.83
CA GLN A 29 6.91 -18.77 -4.48
C GLN A 29 7.43 -17.35 -4.28
N HIS A 30 6.64 -16.51 -3.59
CA HIS A 30 7.06 -15.15 -3.22
C HIS A 30 8.24 -15.16 -2.24
N ILE A 31 9.09 -14.13 -2.36
CA ILE A 31 10.06 -13.79 -1.30
C ILE A 31 9.34 -13.12 -0.11
N PRO A 32 9.95 -13.05 1.09
CA PRO A 32 9.41 -12.27 2.19
C PRO A 32 9.14 -10.81 1.79
N ASN A 33 8.01 -10.25 2.25
CA ASN A 33 7.51 -8.90 1.92
C ASN A 33 7.12 -8.68 0.43
N SER A 34 7.02 -9.76 -0.33
CA SER A 34 6.38 -9.79 -1.64
C SER A 34 5.08 -10.61 -1.52
N PRO A 35 3.97 -10.18 -2.16
CA PRO A 35 3.84 -9.00 -3.01
C PRO A 35 3.82 -7.67 -2.24
N LEU A 36 4.27 -6.60 -2.89
CA LEU A 36 4.15 -5.22 -2.42
C LEU A 36 3.05 -4.52 -3.23
N CYS A 37 1.93 -4.16 -2.60
CA CYS A 37 0.93 -3.30 -3.24
C CYS A 37 1.40 -1.82 -3.14
N PHE A 38 1.14 -1.02 -4.16
CA PHE A 38 1.42 0.42 -4.20
C PHE A 38 0.27 1.18 -4.89
N THR A 39 0.22 2.49 -4.64
CA THR A 39 -0.73 3.38 -5.33
C THR A 39 -0.03 4.19 -6.41
N MET A 40 -0.78 4.58 -7.42
CA MET A 40 -0.34 5.38 -8.56
C MET A 40 -1.46 6.33 -8.98
N GLN A 41 -1.14 7.38 -9.73
CA GLN A 41 -2.19 8.23 -10.29
C GLN A 41 -3.15 7.39 -11.13
N SER A 42 -4.46 7.66 -11.00
CA SER A 42 -5.51 6.92 -11.70
C SER A 42 -5.40 7.03 -13.21
N GLU A 43 -4.83 8.13 -13.68
CA GLU A 43 -4.55 8.43 -15.08
C GLU A 43 -3.05 8.72 -15.21
N ILE A 44 -2.45 8.18 -16.27
CA ILE A 44 -1.07 8.53 -16.65
C ILE A 44 -1.19 9.47 -17.84
N ASP A 45 -1.42 10.75 -17.54
CA ASP A 45 -1.50 11.77 -18.58
C ASP A 45 -0.10 12.12 -19.09
N SER A 46 0.03 12.23 -20.41
CA SER A 46 1.27 12.68 -21.06
C SER A 46 2.51 11.84 -20.70
N LEU A 47 2.40 10.50 -20.66
CA LEU A 47 3.56 9.63 -20.46
C LEU A 47 4.58 9.80 -21.61
N GLN A 48 5.68 10.49 -21.32
CA GLN A 48 6.72 10.76 -22.33
C GLN A 48 7.78 9.67 -22.40
N TYR A 49 8.15 9.09 -21.25
CA TYR A 49 9.17 8.04 -21.17
C TYR A 49 8.90 7.11 -20.00
N ILE A 50 9.31 5.85 -20.18
CA ILE A 50 9.40 4.86 -19.12
C ILE A 50 10.89 4.70 -18.81
N GLN A 51 11.30 5.01 -17.59
CA GLN A 51 12.69 4.91 -17.16
C GLN A 51 12.85 3.81 -16.11
N GLN A 52 13.80 2.90 -16.32
CA GLN A 52 14.35 2.05 -15.27
C GLN A 52 15.76 2.55 -14.95
N GLY A 53 15.99 3.06 -13.73
CA GLY A 53 17.31 3.59 -13.36
C GLY A 53 17.39 4.10 -11.91
N VAL A 54 18.62 4.35 -11.45
CA VAL A 54 18.90 4.91 -10.12
C VAL A 54 18.91 6.44 -10.21
N TRP A 55 18.06 7.11 -9.43
CA TRP A 55 18.11 8.57 -9.26
C TRP A 55 19.24 8.94 -8.30
N THR A 56 20.41 9.35 -8.84
CA THR A 56 21.33 10.40 -8.34
C THR A 56 22.76 10.18 -8.85
N SER A 57 23.44 11.28 -9.20
CA SER A 57 24.89 11.28 -9.37
C SER A 57 25.59 11.06 -8.02
N SER A 58 26.46 10.05 -7.94
CA SER A 58 27.36 9.71 -6.82
C SER A 58 26.88 8.80 -5.68
N SER A 59 25.73 8.13 -5.77
CA SER A 59 25.45 6.98 -4.90
C SER A 59 26.24 5.75 -5.38
N ALA A 60 26.63 4.84 -4.48
CA ALA A 60 27.20 3.53 -4.84
C ALA A 60 26.11 2.68 -5.52
N GLY A 61 25.77 3.05 -6.75
CA GLY A 61 24.69 2.45 -7.52
C GLY A 61 24.93 0.97 -7.67
N ARG A 62 23.93 0.16 -7.31
CA ARG A 62 23.90 -1.24 -7.71
C ARG A 62 23.54 -1.27 -9.19
N TYR A 63 24.48 -1.70 -10.02
CA TYR A 63 24.19 -2.04 -11.41
C TYR A 63 23.19 -3.20 -11.43
N ILE A 64 22.02 -2.95 -11.99
CA ILE A 64 21.11 -4.03 -12.39
C ILE A 64 21.45 -4.30 -13.85
N THR A 65 22.27 -5.32 -14.09
CA THR A 65 22.40 -5.90 -15.42
C THR A 65 21.21 -6.85 -15.62
N ALA A 66 20.12 -6.34 -16.18
CA ALA A 66 18.95 -7.13 -16.53
C ALA A 66 18.62 -6.94 -18.02
N THR A 67 18.28 -8.03 -18.68
CA THR A 67 17.66 -8.00 -20.02
C THR A 67 16.16 -8.01 -19.83
N VAL A 68 15.47 -6.97 -20.32
CA VAL A 68 14.02 -7.02 -20.49
C VAL A 68 13.78 -7.89 -21.72
N ASP A 69 13.38 -9.13 -21.47
CA ASP A 69 13.04 -10.10 -22.52
C ASP A 69 11.55 -10.45 -22.39
N ASN A 70 10.88 -10.73 -23.51
CA ASN A 70 9.46 -11.07 -23.55
C ASN A 70 8.50 -10.02 -22.95
N LEU A 71 8.78 -8.72 -23.13
CA LEU A 71 7.87 -7.64 -22.70
C LEU A 71 6.56 -7.68 -23.51
N CYS A 72 5.48 -8.14 -22.88
CA CYS A 72 4.12 -7.98 -23.40
C CYS A 72 3.44 -6.80 -22.67
N ILE A 73 3.12 -5.74 -23.42
CA ILE A 73 2.25 -4.65 -22.95
C ILE A 73 0.83 -5.01 -23.41
N TYR A 74 -0.01 -5.45 -22.47
CA TYR A 74 -1.41 -5.71 -22.76
C TYR A 74 -2.22 -4.44 -22.49
N ASP A 75 -2.89 -3.88 -23.51
CA ASP A 75 -3.89 -2.82 -23.34
C ASP A 75 -5.32 -3.37 -23.17
N ASN A 76 -5.45 -4.69 -23.30
CA ASN A 76 -6.72 -5.38 -23.26
C ASN A 76 -7.06 -5.79 -21.83
N VAL A 77 -7.75 -4.88 -21.13
CA VAL A 77 -8.67 -5.27 -20.07
C VAL A 77 -9.86 -5.98 -20.74
N ILE A 78 -9.65 -7.21 -21.21
CA ILE A 78 -10.75 -8.09 -21.60
C ILE A 78 -10.92 -9.07 -20.46
N GLY A 79 -12.04 -8.90 -19.76
CA GLY A 79 -12.32 -9.52 -18.48
C GLY A 79 -12.69 -11.00 -18.54
N ASN A 80 -12.97 -11.48 -17.32
CA ASN A 80 -13.52 -12.77 -16.93
C ASN A 80 -12.57 -13.80 -16.31
N GLU A 81 -11.60 -13.38 -15.51
CA GLU A 81 -11.19 -14.24 -14.41
C GLU A 81 -12.23 -14.09 -13.29
N LEU A 82 -13.05 -15.13 -13.16
CA LEU A 82 -14.17 -15.30 -12.24
C LEU A 82 -14.02 -14.45 -10.97
N CYS A 83 -14.94 -13.50 -10.78
CA CYS A 83 -15.15 -12.84 -9.49
C CYS A 83 -15.50 -13.91 -8.46
N ASP A 84 -14.49 -14.53 -7.85
CA ASP A 84 -14.68 -15.30 -6.64
C ASP A 84 -15.11 -14.29 -5.58
N THR A 85 -16.36 -14.38 -5.18
CA THR A 85 -16.96 -13.52 -4.16
C THR A 85 -16.30 -13.67 -2.79
N LEU A 86 -15.25 -14.50 -2.66
CA LEU A 86 -14.27 -14.46 -1.58
C LEU A 86 -13.21 -13.35 -1.78
N ASN A 87 -13.68 -12.17 -2.20
CA ASN A 87 -12.91 -10.94 -2.33
C ASN A 87 -12.42 -10.51 -0.94
N CYS A 88 -11.18 -10.01 -0.81
CA CYS A 88 -10.58 -9.84 0.51
C CYS A 88 -11.48 -9.05 1.48
N GLU A 89 -11.81 -9.71 2.58
CA GLU A 89 -12.64 -9.14 3.63
C GLU A 89 -11.79 -8.22 4.50
N LEU A 90 -11.79 -6.93 4.14
CA LEU A 90 -11.09 -5.87 4.85
C LEU A 90 -12.12 -5.02 5.61
N TRP A 91 -11.98 -4.96 6.94
CA TRP A 91 -12.78 -4.07 7.77
C TRP A 91 -11.86 -3.05 8.44
N PRO A 92 -11.52 -1.96 7.73
CA PRO A 92 -10.65 -0.93 8.28
C PRO A 92 -11.29 -0.31 9.51
N LYS A 93 -10.52 -0.23 10.58
CA LYS A 93 -10.96 0.43 11.80
C LYS A 93 -9.80 1.08 12.51
N ILE A 94 -10.01 2.33 12.89
CA ILE A 94 -9.06 3.16 13.61
C ILE A 94 -9.68 3.59 14.93
N ASP A 95 -8.96 3.37 16.03
CA ASP A 95 -9.27 3.92 17.35
C ASP A 95 -8.28 5.05 17.66
N TRP A 96 -8.63 5.98 18.54
CA TRP A 96 -7.75 7.08 18.92
C TRP A 96 -7.92 7.48 20.39
N ASN A 97 -6.84 7.99 20.97
CA ASN A 97 -6.82 8.54 22.32
C ASN A 97 -5.88 9.74 22.43
N TYR A 98 -6.27 10.73 23.24
CA TYR A 98 -5.41 11.86 23.57
C TYR A 98 -4.28 11.40 24.49
N THR A 99 -3.05 11.81 24.19
CA THR A 99 -1.87 11.49 25.00
C THR A 99 -1.40 12.72 25.78
N THR A 100 -1.39 13.87 25.12
CA THR A 100 -1.16 15.20 25.71
C THR A 100 -2.02 16.22 24.97
N THR A 101 -1.99 17.48 25.39
CA THR A 101 -2.60 18.60 24.66
C THR A 101 -2.14 18.60 23.19
N CYS A 102 -3.08 18.76 22.25
CA CYS A 102 -2.86 18.68 20.79
C CYS A 102 -2.36 17.34 20.24
N THR A 103 -2.09 16.32 21.06
CA THR A 103 -1.42 15.09 20.60
C THR A 103 -2.34 13.89 20.70
N VAL A 104 -2.60 13.27 19.56
CA VAL A 104 -3.48 12.11 19.42
C VAL A 104 -2.65 10.91 19.02
N THR A 105 -2.86 9.80 19.73
CA THR A 105 -2.34 8.49 19.32
C THR A 105 -3.45 7.72 18.64
N PHE A 106 -3.20 7.33 17.39
CA PHE A 106 -4.06 6.48 16.58
C PHE A 106 -3.61 5.03 16.68
N LYS A 107 -4.57 4.12 16.68
CA LYS A 107 -4.34 2.68 16.73
C LYS A 107 -5.08 1.99 15.61
N ASP A 108 -4.38 1.15 14.86
CA ASP A 108 -5.03 0.21 13.96
C ASP A 108 -5.71 -0.91 14.77
N VAL A 109 -7.02 -1.03 14.59
CA VAL A 109 -7.86 -2.09 15.16
C VAL A 109 -8.69 -2.77 14.07
N SER A 110 -8.21 -2.70 12.82
CA SER A 110 -8.84 -3.31 11.65
C SER A 110 -9.00 -4.82 11.82
N ARG A 111 -9.98 -5.39 11.13
CA ARG A 111 -10.19 -6.83 11.06
C ARG A 111 -9.99 -7.31 9.63
N PHE A 112 -9.47 -8.53 9.51
CA PHE A 112 -9.20 -9.21 8.25
C PHE A 112 -9.95 -10.54 8.28
N GLY A 113 -10.73 -10.83 7.24
CA GLY A 113 -11.48 -12.08 7.16
C GLY A 113 -10.62 -13.28 6.84
N PRO A 114 -11.19 -14.49 6.91
CA PRO A 114 -10.48 -15.73 6.60
C PRO A 114 -9.85 -15.68 5.20
N GLY A 115 -8.59 -16.08 5.10
CA GLY A 115 -7.86 -16.04 3.83
C GLY A 115 -7.37 -14.64 3.43
N THR A 116 -7.58 -13.59 4.23
CA THR A 116 -7.01 -12.27 3.95
C THR A 116 -5.77 -12.04 4.81
N THR A 117 -4.65 -11.74 4.16
CA THR A 117 -3.39 -11.40 4.84
C THR A 117 -3.10 -9.91 4.69
N PRO A 118 -3.00 -9.13 5.79
CA PRO A 118 -2.67 -7.71 5.72
C PRO A 118 -1.25 -7.50 5.20
N LEU A 119 -1.04 -6.39 4.48
CA LEU A 119 0.23 -6.07 3.84
C LEU A 119 0.76 -4.71 4.26
N GLY A 120 2.04 -4.69 4.66
CA GLY A 120 2.80 -3.47 4.93
C GLY A 120 2.27 -2.64 6.10
N ASN A 121 2.75 -1.39 6.19
CA ASN A 121 2.17 -0.39 7.07
C ASN A 121 1.09 0.39 6.32
N PHE A 122 0.05 0.79 7.04
CA PHE A 122 -1.11 1.50 6.51
C PHE A 122 -0.87 3.01 6.51
N PRO A 123 -0.92 3.68 5.35
CA PRO A 123 -0.83 5.13 5.30
C PRO A 123 -2.04 5.77 5.99
N ILE A 124 -1.78 6.90 6.63
CA ILE A 124 -2.79 7.72 7.29
C ILE A 124 -2.58 9.18 6.90
N ASP A 125 -3.66 9.85 6.52
CA ASP A 125 -3.76 11.30 6.41
C ASP A 125 -4.40 11.83 7.70
N PHE A 126 -3.75 12.77 8.37
CA PHE A 126 -4.25 13.33 9.62
C PHE A 126 -5.29 14.45 9.40
N GLY A 127 -5.52 14.87 8.16
CA GLY A 127 -6.50 15.91 7.82
C GLY A 127 -6.01 17.34 8.04
N ASP A 128 -4.75 17.52 8.43
CA ASP A 128 -4.09 18.83 8.61
C ASP A 128 -3.01 19.12 7.55
N GLY A 129 -2.97 18.31 6.50
CA GLY A 129 -1.96 18.36 5.44
C GLY A 129 -0.71 17.51 5.71
N ASN A 130 -0.62 16.86 6.88
CA ASN A 130 0.44 15.89 7.18
C ASN A 130 -0.05 14.45 7.04
N THR A 131 0.88 13.55 6.73
CA THR A 131 0.63 12.10 6.58
C THR A 131 1.59 11.28 7.43
N GLY A 132 1.20 10.05 7.76
CA GLY A 132 2.03 9.07 8.48
C GLY A 132 1.78 7.64 8.03
N THR A 133 2.31 6.67 8.79
CA THR A 133 2.06 5.24 8.58
C THR A 133 1.82 4.52 9.90
N ILE A 134 0.86 3.59 9.94
CA ILE A 134 0.53 2.75 11.09
C ILE A 134 0.90 1.29 10.78
N PRO A 135 1.72 0.61 11.59
CA PRO A 135 1.90 -0.84 11.44
C PRO A 135 0.59 -1.60 11.69
N VAL A 136 0.42 -2.78 11.10
CA VAL A 136 -0.75 -3.65 11.34
C VAL A 136 -0.90 -3.94 12.84
N GLY A 137 -2.04 -3.60 13.43
CA GLY A 137 -2.30 -3.70 14.87
C GLY A 137 -1.47 -2.76 15.76
N GLY A 138 -0.71 -1.83 15.16
CA GLY A 138 0.19 -0.91 15.81
C GLY A 138 -0.42 0.47 16.07
N THR A 139 0.43 1.44 16.42
CA THR A 139 0.04 2.82 16.71
C THR A 139 0.93 3.84 16.02
N VAL A 140 0.39 5.04 15.81
CA VAL A 140 1.14 6.24 15.41
C VAL A 140 0.66 7.43 16.23
N THR A 141 1.55 8.36 16.57
CA THR A 141 1.21 9.59 17.29
C THR A 141 1.38 10.79 16.38
N HIS A 142 0.43 11.72 16.43
CA HIS A 142 0.47 12.98 15.69
C HIS A 142 0.12 14.16 16.59
N THR A 143 0.81 15.27 16.41
CA THR A 143 0.59 16.52 17.15
C THR A 143 0.02 17.56 16.19
N TYR A 144 -1.22 17.99 16.44
CA TYR A 144 -1.91 18.98 15.63
C TYR A 144 -1.47 20.40 15.99
N PRO A 145 -1.40 21.32 15.00
CA PRO A 145 -0.97 22.69 15.27
C PRO A 145 -2.02 23.52 16.02
N ASN A 146 -3.32 23.23 15.83
CA ASN A 146 -4.42 24.01 16.38
C ASN A 146 -5.59 23.11 16.83
N SER A 147 -6.44 23.60 17.75
CA SER A 147 -7.75 22.99 18.02
C SER A 147 -8.59 22.99 16.75
N GLY A 148 -9.39 21.95 16.55
CA GLY A 148 -10.24 21.85 15.38
C GLY A 148 -10.80 20.46 15.14
N THR A 149 -11.66 20.35 14.14
CA THR A 149 -12.15 19.08 13.63
C THR A 149 -11.35 18.69 12.40
N TYR A 150 -10.76 17.50 12.42
CA TYR A 150 -9.91 16.98 11.35
C TYR A 150 -10.52 15.69 10.79
N GLN A 151 -10.51 15.55 9.46
CA GLN A 151 -10.90 14.32 8.78
C GLN A 151 -9.67 13.44 8.63
N VAL A 152 -9.58 12.40 9.45
CA VAL A 152 -8.47 11.47 9.46
C VAL A 152 -8.82 10.28 8.58
N CYS A 153 -8.00 9.98 7.58
CA CYS A 153 -8.23 8.87 6.64
C CYS A 153 -7.09 7.85 6.71
N MET A 154 -7.41 6.60 7.00
CA MET A 154 -6.45 5.49 7.00
C MET A 154 -6.81 4.50 5.90
N ARG A 155 -5.82 4.11 5.10
CA ARG A 155 -5.98 3.11 4.05
C ARG A 155 -5.25 1.83 4.41
N ILE A 156 -5.94 0.70 4.32
CA ILE A 156 -5.38 -0.62 4.60
C ILE A 156 -5.23 -1.42 3.31
N PHE A 157 -4.31 -2.39 3.34
CA PHE A 157 -4.02 -3.28 2.23
C PHE A 157 -4.00 -4.72 2.71
N GLY A 158 -4.44 -5.63 1.84
CA GLY A 158 -4.30 -7.05 2.06
C GLY A 158 -4.29 -7.81 0.74
N HIS A 159 -4.07 -9.12 0.82
CA HIS A 159 -4.25 -10.02 -0.30
C HIS A 159 -5.01 -11.27 0.15
N SER A 160 -5.74 -11.88 -0.79
CA SER A 160 -6.42 -13.15 -0.53
C SER A 160 -5.43 -14.32 -0.59
N SER A 161 -5.81 -15.46 0.02
CA SER A 161 -5.03 -16.69 0.05
C SER A 161 -5.02 -17.42 -1.28
N ASN A 162 -5.78 -16.95 -2.28
CA ASN A 162 -5.69 -17.47 -3.63
C ASN A 162 -4.42 -16.88 -4.27
N PRO A 163 -3.43 -17.70 -4.67
CA PRO A 163 -2.13 -17.24 -5.17
C PRO A 163 -2.18 -16.50 -6.51
N MET A 164 -3.37 -16.15 -7.00
CA MET A 164 -3.61 -15.47 -8.26
C MET A 164 -4.17 -14.05 -8.05
N TYR A 165 -3.28 -13.15 -7.59
CA TYR A 165 -3.28 -11.70 -7.90
C TYR A 165 -4.34 -10.76 -7.30
N ASP A 166 -4.96 -11.08 -6.16
CA ASP A 166 -5.92 -10.16 -5.54
C ASP A 166 -5.25 -9.27 -4.48
N CYS A 167 -4.93 -8.00 -4.81
CA CYS A 167 -4.62 -6.96 -3.83
C CYS A 167 -5.91 -6.20 -3.52
N CYS A 168 -6.30 -6.21 -2.26
CA CYS A 168 -7.45 -5.47 -1.79
C CYS A 168 -7.00 -4.24 -1.02
N THR A 169 -7.75 -3.16 -1.19
CA THR A 169 -7.55 -1.94 -0.45
C THR A 169 -8.89 -1.43 0.04
N GLU A 170 -8.91 -0.97 1.27
CA GLU A 170 -10.06 -0.31 1.86
C GLU A 170 -9.59 0.95 2.58
N GLU A 171 -10.45 1.95 2.64
CA GLU A 171 -10.17 3.22 3.30
C GLU A 171 -11.26 3.53 4.33
N ILE A 172 -10.84 3.97 5.50
CA ILE A 172 -11.73 4.51 6.52
C ILE A 172 -11.37 5.97 6.79
N CYS A 173 -12.36 6.85 6.74
CA CYS A 173 -12.23 8.23 7.19
C CYS A 173 -13.11 8.47 8.41
N THR A 174 -12.57 9.12 9.43
CA THR A 174 -13.29 9.52 10.64
C THR A 174 -13.01 10.97 10.99
N PHE A 175 -14.01 11.66 11.54
CA PHE A 175 -13.80 12.99 12.10
C PHE A 175 -13.40 12.89 13.57
N ILE A 176 -12.33 13.58 13.93
CA ILE A 176 -11.92 13.75 15.33
C ILE A 176 -11.92 15.23 15.70
N THR A 177 -12.16 15.53 16.97
CA THR A 177 -12.13 16.91 17.49
C THR A 177 -10.93 17.07 18.41
N VAL A 178 -9.88 17.72 17.94
CA VAL A 178 -8.67 17.97 18.71
C VAL A 178 -8.83 19.24 19.52
N ASP A 179 -8.52 19.14 20.81
CA ASP A 179 -8.46 20.27 21.73
C ASP A 179 -7.01 20.51 22.17
N CYS A 180 -6.53 21.70 21.81
CA CYS A 180 -5.20 22.20 22.11
C CYS A 180 -5.17 23.12 23.32
N GLU A 181 -6.30 23.35 23.98
CA GLU A 181 -6.31 24.14 25.22
C GLU A 181 -5.76 23.28 26.39
N PRO A 182 -4.91 23.87 27.26
CA PRO A 182 -4.50 23.19 28.49
C PRO A 182 -5.74 22.94 29.36
N LYS A 183 -5.95 21.68 29.77
CA LYS A 183 -6.98 21.32 30.76
C LYS A 183 -6.49 21.54 32.19
#